data_AF-A0A1F2P7M3-F1
#
_entry.id   AF-A0A1F2P7M3-F1
#
_cell.length_a   1.000
_cell.length_b   1.000
_cell.length_c   1.000
_cell.angle_alpha   90.00
_cell.angle_beta   90.00
_cell.angle_gamma   90.00
#
_symmetry.space_group_name_H-M   'P 1'
#
loop_
_entity.id
_entity.type
_entity.pdbx_description
1 polymer ?
#
loop_
_entity_poly.entity_id
_entity_poly.type
_entity_poly.pdbx_seq_one_letter_code
_entity_poly.pdbx_strand_id
1 'polypeptide(L)'
;MKERAGAKIEDLQLKTKIKEYYKYDFDELLGILKENRKKISVNPSSREFQANLKEEFEGSIGKLKPLIERIEKTDWLTDKLIYEL
;
A
#
# COMPACT_ATOMS: atom_id res chain seq x y z
N MET A 1 -4.85 2.98 9.44
CA MET A 1 -4.05 4.09 8.86
C MET A 1 -4.65 5.49 9.04
N LYS A 2 -5.97 5.68 9.24
CA LYS A 2 -6.58 7.02 9.40
C LYS A 2 -6.02 7.85 10.58
N GLU A 3 -5.45 7.21 11.61
CA GLU A 3 -5.02 7.91 12.84
C GLU A 3 -3.56 8.38 12.87
N ARG A 4 -2.66 7.90 12.00
CA ARG A 4 -1.23 8.26 12.09
C ARG A 4 -0.78 9.40 11.16
N ALA A 5 -1.48 9.63 10.05
CA ALA A 5 -1.06 10.63 9.05
C ALA A 5 -1.77 12.00 9.20
N GLY A 6 -2.83 12.08 10.02
CA GLY A 6 -3.60 13.30 10.30
C GLY A 6 -4.28 13.95 9.08
N ALA A 7 -4.41 13.22 7.97
CA ALA A 7 -5.11 13.64 6.75
C ALA A 7 -6.03 12.51 6.25
N LYS A 8 -7.15 12.87 5.63
CA LYS A 8 -7.98 11.88 4.93
C LYS A 8 -7.27 11.48 3.64
N ILE A 9 -7.21 10.18 3.37
CA ILE A 9 -6.64 9.64 2.11
C ILE A 9 -7.32 10.27 0.88
N GLU A 10 -8.59 10.68 1.02
CA GLU A 10 -9.38 11.30 -0.05
C GLU A 10 -8.84 12.67 -0.51
N ASP A 11 -8.14 13.37 0.37
CA ASP A 11 -7.57 14.70 0.12
C ASP A 11 -6.15 14.62 -0.50
N LEU A 12 -5.56 13.42 -0.52
CA LEU A 12 -4.22 13.15 -1.03
C LEU A 12 -4.24 12.96 -2.55
N GLN A 13 -3.21 13.50 -3.21
CA GLN A 13 -2.94 13.17 -4.61
C GLN A 13 -2.54 11.69 -4.71
N LEU A 14 -2.84 11.07 -5.85
CA LEU A 14 -2.58 9.64 -6.09
C LEU A 14 -3.24 8.71 -5.05
N LYS A 15 -4.39 9.11 -4.50
CA LYS A 15 -5.18 8.33 -3.53
C LYS A 15 -5.44 6.88 -3.94
N THR A 16 -5.57 6.60 -5.23
CA THR A 16 -5.71 5.22 -5.75
C THR A 16 -4.45 4.42 -5.48
N LYS A 17 -3.27 4.96 -5.79
CA LYS A 17 -1.98 4.31 -5.49
C LYS A 17 -1.78 4.12 -3.99
N ILE A 18 -2.22 5.07 -3.16
CA ILE A 18 -2.15 4.93 -1.69
C ILE A 18 -3.07 3.80 -1.20
N LYS A 19 -4.27 3.64 -1.77
CA LYS A 19 -5.18 2.53 -1.45
C LYS A 19 -4.63 1.18 -1.91
N GLU A 20 -3.90 1.18 -3.01
CA GLU A 20 -3.27 0.01 -3.61
C GLU A 20 -1.77 -0.06 -3.31
N TYR A 21 -1.32 0.50 -2.19
CA TYR A 21 0.12 0.60 -1.86
C TYR A 21 0.82 -0.77 -1.88
N TYR A 22 0.08 -1.85 -1.65
CA TYR A 22 0.58 -3.21 -1.67
C TYR A 22 1.03 -3.71 -3.05
N LYS A 23 0.68 -2.98 -4.12
CA LYS A 23 1.10 -3.25 -5.50
C LYS A 23 2.42 -2.55 -5.88
N TYR A 24 2.90 -1.64 -5.02
CA TYR A 24 4.06 -0.79 -5.28
C TYR A 24 5.16 -1.07 -4.27
N ASP A 25 6.37 -0.57 -4.53
CA ASP A 25 7.44 -0.64 -3.56
C ASP A 25 7.36 0.48 -2.49
N PHE A 26 8.20 0.36 -1.47
CA PHE A 26 8.25 1.33 -0.37
C PHE A 26 8.68 2.73 -0.86
N ASP A 27 9.57 2.81 -1.83
CA ASP A 27 10.11 4.07 -2.33
C ASP A 27 9.05 4.85 -3.13
N GLU A 28 8.23 4.15 -3.91
CA GLU A 28 7.05 4.70 -4.58
C GLU A 28 6.03 5.25 -3.57
N LEU A 29 5.70 4.47 -2.52
CA LEU A 29 4.80 4.93 -1.47
C LEU A 29 5.36 6.16 -0.75
N LEU A 30 6.65 6.15 -0.42
CA LEU A 30 7.32 7.27 0.24
C LEU A 30 7.37 8.51 -0.67
N GLY A 31 7.58 8.33 -1.97
CA GLY A 31 7.51 9.39 -2.98
C GLY A 31 6.16 10.09 -2.95
N ILE A 32 5.07 9.32 -3.00
CA ILE A 32 3.70 9.85 -2.96
C ILE A 32 3.44 10.62 -1.65
N LEU A 33 3.92 10.12 -0.51
CA LEU A 33 3.80 10.83 0.78
C LEU A 33 4.59 12.14 0.80
N LYS A 34 5.80 12.17 0.22
CA LYS A 34 6.61 13.38 0.09
C LYS A 34 5.95 14.44 -0.80
N GLU A 35 5.30 14.04 -1.89
CA GLU A 35 4.52 14.95 -2.74
C GLU A 35 3.35 15.57 -1.96
N ASN A 36 2.73 14.79 -1.07
CA ASN A 36 1.63 15.22 -0.23
C ASN A 36 2.05 15.87 1.10
N ARG A 37 3.34 16.15 1.33
CA ARG A 37 3.88 16.66 2.61
C ARG A 37 3.17 17.90 3.18
N LYS A 38 2.59 18.75 2.32
CA LYS A 38 1.85 19.96 2.74
C LYS A 38 0.44 19.65 3.28
N LYS A 39 -0.07 18.46 2.99
CA LYS A 39 -1.42 18.00 3.34
C LYS A 39 -1.43 17.02 4.51
N ILE A 40 -0.28 16.41 4.81
CA ILE A 40 -0.10 15.49 5.94
C ILE A 40 0.56 16.23 7.10
N SER A 41 0.15 15.90 8.33
CA SER A 41 0.65 16.55 9.55
C SER A 41 2.04 16.06 9.96
N VAL A 42 2.46 14.93 9.40
CA VAL A 42 3.73 14.25 9.69
C VAL A 42 4.78 14.63 8.64
N ASN A 43 6.05 14.74 9.04
CA ASN A 43 7.14 15.00 8.11
C ASN A 43 7.62 13.68 7.44
N PRO A 44 7.31 13.43 6.16
CA PRO A 44 7.70 12.20 5.46
C PRO A 44 9.21 12.12 5.19
N SER A 45 9.94 13.24 5.35
CA SER A 45 11.40 13.27 5.25
C SER A 45 12.10 12.98 6.57
N SER A 46 11.37 12.85 7.69
CA SER A 46 11.97 12.46 8.97
C SER A 46 12.46 11.01 8.92
N ARG A 47 13.69 10.78 9.38
CA ARG A 47 14.30 9.44 9.44
C ARG A 47 13.49 8.51 10.35
N GLU A 48 13.00 9.02 11.46
CA GLU A 48 12.16 8.26 12.41
C GLU A 48 10.85 7.84 11.75
N PHE A 49 10.19 8.76 11.05
CA PHE A 49 8.96 8.44 10.33
C PHE A 49 9.20 7.41 9.22
N GLN A 50 10.28 7.55 8.45
CA GLN A 50 10.62 6.60 7.39
C GLN A 50 10.91 5.20 7.94
N ALA A 51 11.65 5.10 9.05
CA ALA A 51 11.92 3.81 9.69
C ALA A 51 10.63 3.14 10.16
N ASN A 52 9.78 3.86 10.89
CA ASN A 52 8.50 3.35 11.37
C ASN A 52 7.57 2.97 10.22
N LEU A 53 7.48 3.80 9.18
CA LEU A 53 6.66 3.51 8.01
C LEU A 53 7.16 2.28 7.26
N LYS A 54 8.47 2.10 7.15
CA LYS A 54 9.07 0.96 6.47
C LYS A 54 8.77 -0.35 7.21
N GLU A 55 8.93 -0.37 8.52
CA GLU A 55 8.60 -1.54 9.35
C GLU A 55 7.12 -1.93 9.20
N GLU A 56 6.20 -0.96 9.29
CA GLU A 56 4.77 -1.19 9.10
C GLU A 56 4.43 -1.65 7.67
N PHE A 57 5.09 -1.06 6.67
CA PHE A 57 4.92 -1.44 5.26
C PHE A 57 5.36 -2.88 5.03
N GLU A 58 6.58 -3.24 5.45
CA GLU A 58 7.14 -4.59 5.30
C GLU A 58 6.29 -5.62 6.07
N GLY A 59 5.88 -5.29 7.30
CA GLY A 59 5.01 -6.15 8.11
C GLY A 59 3.63 -6.37 7.49
N SER A 60 3.09 -5.36 6.80
CA SER A 60 1.82 -5.49 6.08
C SER A 60 1.96 -6.27 4.78
N ILE A 61 2.97 -5.96 3.96
CA ILE A 61 3.28 -6.66 2.71
C ILE A 61 3.54 -8.14 2.96
N GLY A 62 4.29 -8.48 4.00
CA GLY A 62 4.59 -9.87 4.38
C GLY A 62 3.34 -10.69 4.68
N LYS A 63 2.24 -10.05 5.10
CA LYS A 63 0.93 -10.68 5.31
C LYS A 63 0.06 -10.67 4.05
N LEU A 64 0.08 -9.57 3.30
CA LEU A 64 -0.77 -9.38 2.12
C LEU A 64 -0.33 -10.21 0.93
N LYS A 65 0.98 -10.29 0.63
CA LYS A 65 1.51 -11.07 -0.51
C LYS A 65 1.04 -12.53 -0.52
N PRO A 66 1.23 -13.32 0.55
CA PRO A 66 0.79 -14.72 0.53
C PRO A 66 -0.74 -14.87 0.42
N LEU A 67 -1.52 -13.87 0.87
CA LEU A 67 -2.97 -13.88 0.70
C LEU A 67 -3.36 -13.60 -0.75
N ILE A 68 -2.72 -12.61 -1.40
CA ILE A 68 -2.93 -12.28 -2.81
C ILE A 68 -2.56 -13.48 -3.69
N GLU A 69 -1.40 -14.11 -3.45
CA GLU A 69 -0.97 -15.30 -4.19
C GLU A 69 -1.96 -16.47 -4.07
N ARG A 70 -2.58 -16.66 -2.90
CA ARG A 70 -3.63 -17.68 -2.70
C ARG A 70 -4.90 -17.36 -3.47
N ILE A 71 -5.29 -16.09 -3.55
CA ILE A 71 -6.45 -15.64 -4.32
C ILE A 71 -6.18 -15.86 -5.81
N GLU A 72 -5.06 -15.39 -6.33
CA GLU A 72 -4.69 -15.55 -7.75
C GLU A 72 -4.61 -17.03 -8.16
N LYS A 73 -4.10 -17.90 -7.29
CA LYS A 73 -4.10 -19.36 -7.53
C LYS A 73 -5.51 -19.94 -7.60
N THR A 74 -6.44 -19.40 -6.80
CA THR A 74 -7.84 -19.84 -6.80
C THR A 74 -8.57 -19.33 -8.04
N ASP A 75 -8.29 -18.10 -8.46
CA ASP A 75 -8.83 -17.54 -9.71
C ASP A 75 -8.35 -18.35 -10.91
N TRP A 76 -7.07 -18.73 -10.96
CA TRP A 76 -6.53 -19.61 -12.02
C TRP A 76 -7.25 -20.97 -12.08
N LEU A 77 -7.58 -21.57 -10.94
CA LEU A 77 -8.36 -22.81 -10.91
C LEU A 77 -9.77 -22.60 -11.46
N THR A 78 -10.37 -21.44 -11.20
CA THR A 78 -11.70 -21.07 -11.71
C THR A 78 -11.67 -20.88 -13.22
N ASP A 79 -10.68 -20.15 -13.74
CA ASP A 79 -10.51 -19.95 -15.18
C ASP A 79 -10.33 -21.27 -15.93
N LYS A 80 -9.54 -22.20 -15.35
CA LYS A 80 -9.36 -23.54 -15.92
C LYS A 80 -10.67 -24.32 -15.98
N LEU A 81 -11.51 -24.24 -14.94
CA LEU A 81 -12.81 -24.91 -14.92
C LEU A 81 -13.77 -24.33 -15.97
N ILE A 82 -13.76 -23.02 -16.17
CA ILE A 82 -14.60 -22.36 -17.20
C ILE A 82 -14.15 -22.76 -18.60
N TYR A 83 -12.83 -22.88 -18.85
CA TYR A 83 -12.31 -23.23 -20.16
C TYR A 83 -12.60 -24.68 -20.58
N GLU A 84 -12.81 -25.59 -19.62
CA GLU A 84 -13.16 -26.99 -19.86
C GLU A 84 -14.68 -27.22 -20.04
N LEU A 85 -15.50 -26.17 -19.99
CA LEU A 85 -16.96 -26.18 -20.23
C LEU A 85 -17.30 -25.68 -21.64
#